data_AF-A0A813G8H4-F1
#
_entry.id   AF-A0A813G8H4-F1
#
_cell.length_a   1.000
_cell.length_b   1.000
_cell.length_c   1.000
_cell.angle_alpha   90.00
_cell.angle_beta   90.00
_cell.angle_gamma   90.00
#
_symmetry.space_group_name_H-M   'P 1'
#
loop_
_entity.id
_entity.type
_entity.pdbx_description
1 polymer ?
#
loop_
_entity_poly.entity_id
_entity_poly.type
_entity_poly.pdbx_seq_one_letter_code
_entity_poly.pdbx_strand_id
1 'polypeptide(L)'
;IAGLPGNPDCWRSGFSWQECCNANFGPEGNAQCFDMIYTYGVCCTDASPGLASAVPTDCRTPEEVPSLPRPLQCLGTAWVPVSDWEAFFFAHQLSQVLGTSFKGWPDVMVILNKANASSEAYKASVEDCALGLAAVLLHSLPGIESSQGQAGVQRAYEEVSRIRSEVSQFEESDCRWTRMVNHGMFAHYPMLLGIDARFIQQCPPDAPRIFVYDMKGIADQPLSCARIGFWASEVYIDRFLRHSPCRVLDWRKADLFFAPAYLTCWELQKTRGFTLAEKDQSAQALADQVRDLPHWKRREGLDHVFLFGASAWQLPRWRDLFARSIVLAVESRPIFDCPSGKDVYCKHCEDCFQPWKDLVMPPVTPRPVASSLLSHSKPMEDRQYVMAWHGQHAEAADEEVRRAYTITNETVRLELLRNLGRLPDVSISGPVAHYAAVMGNAKFCLCPKGASSYTSRVFEALFAGCVPVILSDDVRLPFDDIVDWSSFSIRWPMAITDMRLYNYLHGLLVHRLDH
;
A
#
# COMPACT_ATOMS: atom_id res chain seq x y z
N ILE A 1 21.26 -17.68 -28.03
CA ILE A 1 19.78 -17.59 -28.01
C ILE A 1 19.47 -16.12 -27.74
N ALA A 2 18.87 -15.44 -28.72
CA ALA A 2 18.71 -13.99 -28.72
C ALA A 2 17.99 -13.51 -27.45
N GLY A 3 18.51 -12.44 -26.82
CA GLY A 3 17.98 -11.88 -25.59
C GLY A 3 16.53 -11.45 -25.78
N LEU A 4 15.66 -11.90 -24.89
CA LEU A 4 14.27 -11.46 -24.85
C LEU A 4 14.23 -9.94 -24.62
N PRO A 5 13.37 -9.17 -25.31
CA PRO A 5 13.17 -7.76 -25.01
C PRO A 5 12.49 -7.64 -23.64
N GLY A 6 13.00 -6.79 -22.75
CA GLY A 6 12.41 -6.48 -21.44
C GLY A 6 13.22 -6.91 -20.21
N ASN A 7 13.06 -6.17 -19.11
CA ASN A 7 13.71 -6.45 -17.83
C ASN A 7 12.92 -7.53 -17.06
N PRO A 8 13.53 -8.64 -16.59
CA PRO A 8 12.82 -9.69 -15.84
C PRO A 8 12.29 -9.25 -14.47
N ASP A 9 12.76 -8.13 -13.92
CA ASP A 9 12.29 -7.56 -12.65
C ASP A 9 11.01 -6.72 -12.79
N CYS A 10 10.53 -6.50 -14.03
CA CYS A 10 9.47 -5.55 -14.36
C CYS A 10 8.05 -6.04 -14.09
N TRP A 11 7.88 -7.26 -13.60
CA TRP A 11 6.55 -7.77 -13.34
C TRP A 11 6.55 -8.54 -12.04
N ARG A 12 5.40 -8.51 -11.34
CA ARG A 12 5.16 -9.36 -10.16
C ARG A 12 5.64 -10.76 -10.51
N SER A 13 6.31 -11.41 -9.57
CA SER A 13 6.90 -12.73 -9.80
C SER A 13 5.84 -13.60 -10.50
N GLY A 14 6.26 -14.38 -11.50
CA GLY A 14 5.32 -15.18 -12.28
C GLY A 14 4.51 -14.56 -13.38
N PHE A 15 4.96 -13.46 -13.94
CA PHE A 15 4.57 -13.12 -15.29
C PHE A 15 5.82 -13.13 -16.16
N SER A 16 5.62 -13.04 -17.46
CA SER A 16 6.67 -12.91 -18.46
C SER A 16 6.39 -11.71 -19.34
N TRP A 17 7.39 -11.25 -20.08
CA TRP A 17 7.22 -10.17 -21.05
C TRP A 17 6.04 -10.45 -22.01
N GLN A 18 5.88 -11.68 -22.51
CA GLN A 18 4.76 -12.02 -23.40
C GLN A 18 3.39 -11.90 -22.72
N GLU A 19 3.31 -12.10 -21.41
CA GLU A 19 2.07 -12.01 -20.64
C GLU A 19 1.78 -10.58 -20.18
N CYS A 20 2.81 -9.76 -19.99
CA CYS A 20 2.69 -8.38 -19.55
C CYS A 20 2.53 -7.38 -20.68
N CYS A 21 3.15 -7.66 -21.82
CA CYS A 21 3.32 -6.75 -22.94
C CYS A 21 2.51 -7.11 -24.18
N ASN A 22 1.62 -8.09 -24.05
CA ASN A 22 0.76 -8.50 -25.15
C ASN A 22 -0.14 -7.33 -25.59
N ALA A 23 -0.11 -7.00 -26.88
CA ALA A 23 -0.92 -5.94 -27.46
C ALA A 23 -2.44 -6.19 -27.29
N ASN A 24 -2.86 -7.43 -27.06
CA ASN A 24 -4.26 -7.80 -26.83
C ASN A 24 -4.85 -7.23 -25.51
N PHE A 25 -4.02 -6.73 -24.58
CA PHE A 25 -4.49 -6.13 -23.32
C PHE A 25 -4.81 -4.63 -23.40
N GLY A 26 -4.59 -4.00 -24.55
CA GLY A 26 -4.74 -2.55 -24.74
C GLY A 26 -3.47 -1.76 -24.36
N PRO A 27 -3.52 -0.41 -24.40
CA PRO A 27 -2.34 0.45 -24.26
C PRO A 27 -1.70 0.49 -22.87
N GLU A 28 -2.30 -0.19 -21.89
CA GLU A 28 -1.81 -0.28 -20.51
C GLU A 28 -1.36 -1.71 -20.15
N GLY A 29 -1.26 -2.61 -21.14
CA GLY A 29 -0.75 -3.97 -20.95
C GLY A 29 -1.49 -4.78 -19.93
N ASN A 30 -0.86 -5.84 -19.42
CA ASN A 30 -1.44 -6.59 -18.30
C ASN A 30 -1.13 -5.88 -16.96
N ALA A 31 -1.97 -4.94 -16.55
CA ALA A 31 -1.91 -4.25 -15.26
C ALA A 31 -1.95 -5.08 -13.96
N GLN A 32 -1.96 -6.41 -14.02
CA GLN A 32 -1.61 -7.24 -12.87
C GLN A 32 -0.19 -7.80 -12.86
N CYS A 33 0.56 -7.63 -13.94
CA CYS A 33 2.00 -7.68 -13.87
C CYS A 33 2.58 -6.59 -12.97
N PHE A 34 1.80 -5.58 -12.61
CA PHE A 34 2.28 -4.28 -12.17
C PHE A 34 1.91 -4.01 -10.70
N ASP A 35 2.84 -3.54 -9.88
CA ASP A 35 2.74 -3.39 -8.41
C ASP A 35 2.78 -1.93 -7.94
N MET A 36 2.24 -1.03 -8.77
CA MET A 36 2.30 0.44 -8.67
C MET A 36 3.66 1.06 -9.02
N ILE A 37 4.66 0.22 -9.26
CA ILE A 37 6.07 0.56 -9.39
C ILE A 37 6.57 0.17 -10.79
N TYR A 38 6.04 -0.93 -11.34
CA TYR A 38 6.14 -1.35 -12.74
C TYR A 38 4.79 -1.21 -13.46
N THR A 39 4.74 -0.76 -14.73
CA THR A 39 3.53 -0.54 -15.57
C THR A 39 3.77 -0.94 -17.05
N TYR A 40 2.77 -0.92 -17.94
CA TYR A 40 3.01 -1.36 -19.35
C TYR A 40 3.96 -0.48 -20.14
N GLY A 41 3.86 0.84 -19.97
CA GLY A 41 4.77 1.79 -20.64
C GLY A 41 6.25 1.60 -20.27
N VAL A 42 6.52 0.78 -19.26
CA VAL A 42 7.84 0.45 -18.71
C VAL A 42 8.40 -0.83 -19.30
N CYS A 43 7.59 -1.88 -19.25
CA CYS A 43 8.07 -3.25 -19.39
C CYS A 43 8.08 -3.68 -20.86
N CYS A 44 7.37 -2.92 -21.72
CA CYS A 44 6.87 -3.34 -23.01
C CYS A 44 7.32 -2.42 -24.14
N THR A 45 8.63 -2.26 -24.30
CA THR A 45 9.24 -1.19 -25.12
C THR A 45 9.27 -1.41 -26.63
N ASP A 46 8.47 -2.33 -27.20
CA ASP A 46 8.46 -2.57 -28.66
C ASP A 46 7.05 -2.61 -29.32
N ALA A 47 5.99 -2.18 -28.63
CA ALA A 47 4.67 -2.04 -29.25
C ALA A 47 4.44 -0.60 -29.76
N SER A 48 4.17 -0.49 -31.06
CA SER A 48 4.03 0.77 -31.83
C SER A 48 3.08 1.82 -31.23
N PRO A 49 3.29 3.12 -31.57
CA PRO A 49 2.64 4.25 -30.94
C PRO A 49 1.21 4.42 -31.43
N GLY A 50 0.22 4.22 -30.57
CA GLY A 50 -1.14 4.58 -30.96
C GLY A 50 -2.24 4.00 -30.12
N LEU A 51 -2.24 4.20 -28.81
CA LEU A 51 -3.48 4.23 -28.03
C LEU A 51 -3.22 5.01 -26.74
N ALA A 52 -3.59 6.28 -26.73
CA ALA A 52 -3.58 7.11 -25.53
C ALA A 52 -4.76 6.68 -24.63
N SER A 53 -4.50 6.41 -23.35
CA SER A 53 -5.57 6.26 -22.35
C SER A 53 -6.32 7.57 -22.18
N ALA A 54 -7.59 7.48 -21.78
CA ALA A 54 -8.50 8.61 -21.60
C ALA A 54 -7.88 9.67 -20.66
N VAL A 55 -7.31 10.70 -21.29
CA VAL A 55 -6.78 11.90 -20.65
C VAL A 55 -7.98 12.68 -20.09
N PRO A 56 -7.86 13.33 -18.92
CA PRO A 56 -8.79 14.39 -18.55
C PRO A 56 -8.91 15.35 -19.74
N THR A 57 -10.13 15.65 -20.17
CA THR A 57 -10.43 16.41 -21.41
C THR A 57 -9.93 17.86 -21.42
N ASP A 58 -9.11 18.27 -20.45
CA ASP A 58 -8.66 19.66 -20.21
C ASP A 58 -7.13 19.81 -20.00
N CYS A 59 -6.33 18.76 -20.22
CA CYS A 59 -4.88 18.87 -20.09
C CYS A 59 -4.27 19.63 -21.27
N ARG A 60 -3.52 20.71 -21.00
CA ARG A 60 -2.84 21.48 -22.04
C ARG A 60 -1.81 20.67 -22.84
N THR A 61 -1.76 20.89 -24.15
CA THR A 61 -0.82 20.23 -25.06
C THR A 61 0.59 20.81 -24.92
N PRO A 62 1.65 20.10 -25.35
CA PRO A 62 3.02 20.63 -25.40
C PRO A 62 3.15 21.97 -26.15
N GLU A 63 2.28 22.23 -27.14
CA GLU A 63 2.26 23.49 -27.87
C GLU A 63 1.68 24.65 -27.06
N GLU A 64 0.84 24.37 -26.06
CA GLU A 64 0.22 25.37 -25.20
C GLU A 64 1.13 25.77 -24.01
N VAL A 65 2.15 24.98 -23.71
CA VAL A 65 3.11 25.18 -22.60
C VAL A 65 3.82 26.52 -22.65
N PRO A 66 4.35 27.01 -23.80
CA PRO A 66 5.06 28.28 -23.88
C PRO A 66 4.21 29.50 -23.50
N SER A 67 2.88 29.35 -23.45
CA SER A 67 1.95 30.42 -23.05
C SER A 67 1.74 30.54 -21.53
N LEU A 68 2.24 29.59 -20.74
CA LEU A 68 2.10 29.59 -19.28
C LEU A 68 3.03 30.63 -18.61
N PRO A 69 2.62 31.27 -17.51
CA PRO A 69 3.53 32.07 -16.73
C PRO A 69 4.61 31.19 -16.07
N ARG A 70 5.83 31.72 -15.92
CA ARG A 70 6.76 31.22 -14.90
C ARG A 70 6.08 31.40 -13.52
N PRO A 71 6.08 30.39 -12.64
CA PRO A 71 7.02 29.26 -12.51
C PRO A 71 6.49 27.89 -12.97
N LEU A 72 5.50 27.86 -13.85
CA LEU A 72 4.86 26.64 -14.33
C LEU A 72 5.62 26.01 -15.52
N GLN A 73 6.57 26.75 -16.09
CA GLN A 73 7.43 26.32 -17.17
C GLN A 73 8.83 26.02 -16.65
N CYS A 74 9.34 24.80 -16.83
CA CYS A 74 10.73 24.52 -16.46
C CYS A 74 11.66 24.88 -17.62
N LEU A 75 12.10 26.15 -17.67
CA LEU A 75 13.01 26.65 -18.71
C LEU A 75 14.48 26.41 -18.36
N GLY A 76 14.75 25.87 -17.18
CA GLY A 76 16.08 25.59 -16.68
C GLY A 76 16.69 26.85 -16.06
N THR A 77 17.41 26.65 -14.97
CA THR A 77 18.24 27.69 -14.36
C THR A 77 19.71 27.51 -14.74
N ALA A 78 20.54 28.50 -14.43
CA ALA A 78 21.98 28.42 -14.65
C ALA A 78 22.66 27.24 -13.91
N TRP A 79 21.97 26.61 -12.95
CA TRP A 79 22.52 25.56 -12.08
C TRP A 79 21.68 24.26 -12.05
N VAL A 80 20.42 24.28 -12.50
CA VAL A 80 19.65 23.08 -12.89
C VAL A 80 19.19 23.25 -14.35
N PRO A 81 19.90 22.66 -15.32
CA PRO A 81 19.52 22.74 -16.72
C PRO A 81 18.19 22.02 -16.99
N VAL A 82 17.50 22.38 -18.07
CA VAL A 82 16.25 21.74 -18.51
C VAL A 82 16.40 20.23 -18.59
N SER A 83 17.52 19.74 -19.12
CA SER A 83 17.81 18.30 -19.23
C SER A 83 17.78 17.56 -17.91
N ASP A 84 18.13 18.22 -16.80
CA ASP A 84 18.13 17.58 -15.47
C ASP A 84 16.71 17.56 -14.89
N TRP A 85 15.90 18.59 -15.17
CA TRP A 85 14.46 18.57 -14.86
C TRP A 85 13.72 17.53 -15.69
N GLU A 86 14.03 17.42 -16.98
CA GLU A 86 13.51 16.39 -17.87
C GLU A 86 14.01 15.01 -17.49
N ALA A 87 15.28 14.87 -17.07
CA ALA A 87 15.80 13.62 -16.55
C ALA A 87 15.16 13.27 -15.22
N PHE A 88 14.78 14.23 -14.37
CA PHE A 88 13.97 13.96 -13.17
C PHE A 88 12.54 13.60 -13.54
N PHE A 89 11.92 14.27 -14.52
CA PHE A 89 10.60 13.94 -15.04
C PHE A 89 10.58 12.52 -15.60
N PHE A 90 11.57 12.22 -16.43
CA PHE A 90 11.79 10.92 -17.00
C PHE A 90 12.15 9.93 -15.90
N ALA A 91 13.04 10.21 -14.95
CA ALA A 91 13.41 9.32 -13.85
C ALA A 91 12.27 9.10 -12.85
N HIS A 92 11.40 10.09 -12.66
CA HIS A 92 10.19 9.99 -11.88
C HIS A 92 9.17 9.14 -12.60
N GLN A 93 8.92 9.42 -13.88
CA GLN A 93 8.11 8.55 -14.72
C GLN A 93 8.71 7.15 -14.65
N LEU A 94 9.97 6.98 -15.06
CA LEU A 94 10.88 5.82 -14.94
C LEU A 94 11.01 5.23 -13.52
N SER A 95 10.62 5.87 -12.42
CA SER A 95 10.62 5.27 -11.06
C SER A 95 9.21 4.93 -10.59
N GLN A 96 8.19 5.62 -11.11
CA GLN A 96 6.82 5.11 -11.19
C GLN A 96 6.69 3.95 -12.20
N VAL A 97 7.71 3.80 -13.05
CA VAL A 97 7.79 2.88 -14.19
C VAL A 97 8.76 1.73 -13.84
N LEU A 98 9.94 1.95 -13.29
CA LEU A 98 10.91 0.87 -12.95
C LEU A 98 10.95 0.51 -11.48
N GLY A 99 10.13 1.11 -10.63
CA GLY A 99 10.05 0.65 -9.26
C GLY A 99 11.25 0.83 -8.35
N THR A 100 12.33 1.38 -8.87
CA THR A 100 13.57 1.49 -8.13
C THR A 100 13.41 2.56 -7.05
N SER A 101 13.74 2.19 -5.81
CA SER A 101 14.15 3.19 -4.83
C SER A 101 15.30 3.97 -5.47
N PHE A 102 15.26 5.32 -5.39
CA PHE A 102 16.33 6.25 -5.80
C PHE A 102 17.70 5.99 -5.13
N LYS A 103 17.89 4.84 -4.46
CA LYS A 103 19.07 4.38 -3.73
C LYS A 103 20.36 4.33 -4.55
N GLY A 104 20.30 4.55 -5.87
CA GLY A 104 21.46 4.55 -6.76
C GLY A 104 21.50 5.68 -7.78
N TRP A 105 20.60 6.68 -7.72
CA TRP A 105 20.66 7.83 -8.64
C TRP A 105 21.49 8.96 -8.02
N PRO A 106 22.59 9.39 -8.65
CA PRO A 106 23.49 10.37 -8.05
C PRO A 106 22.93 11.78 -7.82
N ASP A 107 21.80 12.22 -8.39
CA ASP A 107 21.57 13.67 -8.56
C ASP A 107 20.35 14.33 -7.88
N VAL A 108 19.49 13.64 -7.12
CA VAL A 108 18.42 14.35 -6.38
C VAL A 108 18.98 15.15 -5.20
N MET A 109 19.86 14.52 -4.41
CA MET A 109 20.58 15.22 -3.34
C MET A 109 21.60 16.21 -3.90
N VAL A 110 22.11 16.03 -5.13
CA VAL A 110 22.97 17.04 -5.78
C VAL A 110 22.16 18.24 -6.23
N ILE A 111 20.97 18.07 -6.81
CA ILE A 111 20.06 19.19 -7.11
C ILE A 111 19.71 19.93 -5.82
N LEU A 112 19.34 19.20 -4.75
CA LEU A 112 19.06 19.82 -3.45
C LEU A 112 20.30 20.48 -2.83
N ASN A 113 21.49 19.88 -2.92
CA ASN A 113 22.73 20.46 -2.41
C ASN A 113 23.17 21.68 -3.22
N LYS A 114 23.00 21.66 -4.56
CA LYS A 114 23.21 22.82 -5.45
C LYS A 114 22.20 23.93 -5.14
N ALA A 115 20.94 23.59 -4.87
CA ALA A 115 19.91 24.54 -4.45
C ALA A 115 20.19 25.14 -3.07
N ASN A 116 20.66 24.32 -2.13
CA ASN A 116 21.00 24.71 -0.76
C ASN A 116 22.33 25.50 -0.67
N ALA A 117 23.14 25.51 -1.73
CA ALA A 117 24.42 26.20 -1.78
C ALA A 117 24.31 27.73 -1.95
N SER A 118 23.14 28.29 -2.30
CA SER A 118 22.88 29.73 -2.18
C SER A 118 21.37 30.04 -2.12
N SER A 119 20.96 31.01 -1.28
CA SER A 119 19.56 31.44 -1.21
C SER A 119 19.03 32.03 -2.53
N GLU A 120 19.93 32.50 -3.40
CA GLU A 120 19.63 33.07 -4.70
C GLU A 120 19.41 32.00 -5.76
N ALA A 121 20.23 30.94 -5.77
CA ALA A 121 20.02 29.79 -6.65
C ALA A 121 18.64 29.19 -6.39
N TYR A 122 18.35 28.84 -5.12
CA TYR A 122 17.05 28.29 -4.72
C TYR A 122 15.87 29.12 -5.24
N LYS A 123 15.89 30.44 -5.01
CA LYS A 123 14.87 31.37 -5.50
C LYS A 123 14.73 31.34 -7.02
N ALA A 124 15.84 31.33 -7.76
CA ALA A 124 15.81 31.23 -9.22
C ALA A 124 15.13 29.94 -9.72
N SER A 125 15.28 28.81 -9.01
CA SER A 125 14.54 27.58 -9.38
C SER A 125 13.09 27.58 -8.97
N VAL A 126 12.72 28.26 -7.89
CA VAL A 126 11.30 28.48 -7.55
C VAL A 126 10.64 29.36 -8.61
N GLU A 127 11.30 30.44 -9.04
CA GLU A 127 10.79 31.34 -10.08
C GLU A 127 10.76 30.70 -11.47
N ASP A 128 11.68 29.80 -11.77
CA ASP A 128 11.70 29.06 -13.03
C ASP A 128 10.76 27.85 -12.99
N CYS A 129 11.01 26.88 -12.11
CA CYS A 129 10.42 25.55 -12.12
C CYS A 129 9.84 25.14 -10.75
N ALA A 130 8.87 25.90 -10.24
CA ALA A 130 8.26 25.70 -8.91
C ALA A 130 7.72 24.28 -8.70
N LEU A 131 6.89 23.79 -9.65
CA LEU A 131 6.26 22.48 -9.50
C LEU A 131 7.25 21.32 -9.66
N GLY A 132 8.29 21.49 -10.49
CA GLY A 132 9.37 20.51 -10.58
C GLY A 132 10.18 20.43 -9.30
N LEU A 133 10.49 21.59 -8.69
CA LEU A 133 11.13 21.63 -7.39
C LEU A 133 10.27 20.99 -6.29
N ALA A 134 8.97 21.25 -6.28
CA ALA A 134 8.03 20.63 -5.35
C ALA A 134 7.99 19.10 -5.49
N ALA A 135 7.97 18.58 -6.72
CA ALA A 135 8.05 17.15 -6.98
C ALA A 135 9.39 16.56 -6.50
N VAL A 136 10.52 17.20 -6.82
CA VAL A 136 11.85 16.76 -6.32
C VAL A 136 11.86 16.67 -4.80
N LEU A 137 11.40 17.70 -4.10
CA LEU A 137 11.35 17.73 -2.64
C LEU A 137 10.50 16.59 -2.06
N LEU A 138 9.30 16.34 -2.61
CA LEU A 138 8.43 15.24 -2.17
C LEU A 138 9.09 13.86 -2.35
N HIS A 139 9.72 13.62 -3.50
CA HIS A 139 10.44 12.36 -3.75
C HIS A 139 11.68 12.19 -2.87
N SER A 140 12.25 13.30 -2.42
CA SER A 140 13.47 13.32 -1.59
C SER A 140 13.19 13.08 -0.11
N LEU A 141 11.94 13.18 0.35
CA LEU A 141 11.66 13.14 1.80
C LEU A 141 12.23 11.91 2.52
N PRO A 142 12.19 10.67 1.99
CA PRO A 142 12.86 9.54 2.64
C PRO A 142 14.38 9.69 2.74
N GLY A 143 15.02 10.33 1.74
CA GLY A 143 16.46 10.62 1.77
C GLY A 143 16.80 11.77 2.74
N ILE A 144 15.94 12.78 2.81
CA ILE A 144 16.03 13.88 3.77
C ILE A 144 15.83 13.35 5.20
N GLU A 145 14.91 12.41 5.42
CA GLU A 145 14.72 11.74 6.71
C GLU A 145 16.01 11.06 7.17
N SER A 146 16.71 10.38 6.26
CA SER A 146 17.94 9.67 6.56
C SER A 146 19.11 10.59 6.91
N SER A 147 19.14 11.80 6.35
CA SER A 147 20.27 12.75 6.48
C SER A 147 20.02 13.86 7.50
N GLN A 148 18.78 14.33 7.63
CA GLN A 148 18.39 15.50 8.43
C GLN A 148 17.31 15.18 9.47
N GLY A 149 16.83 13.94 9.53
CA GLY A 149 15.79 13.52 10.46
C GLY A 149 14.42 14.17 10.19
N GLN A 150 13.51 14.01 11.15
CA GLN A 150 12.12 14.49 11.04
C GLN A 150 12.02 16.01 10.84
N ALA A 151 12.88 16.79 11.50
CA ALA A 151 12.87 18.24 11.36
C ALA A 151 13.23 18.70 9.94
N GLY A 152 14.15 18.01 9.26
CA GLY A 152 14.47 18.30 7.86
C GLY A 152 13.32 17.98 6.92
N VAL A 153 12.65 16.84 7.15
CA VAL A 153 11.49 16.41 6.39
C VAL A 153 10.35 17.42 6.51
N GLN A 154 10.05 17.87 7.74
CA GLN A 154 8.97 18.81 7.98
C GLN A 154 9.22 20.14 7.26
N ARG A 155 10.44 20.70 7.37
CA ARG A 155 10.81 21.93 6.63
C ARG A 155 10.66 21.77 5.12
N ALA A 156 11.12 20.64 4.57
CA ALA A 156 11.01 20.37 3.14
C ALA A 156 9.54 20.24 2.70
N TYR A 157 8.68 19.62 3.51
CA TYR A 157 7.26 19.50 3.21
C TYR A 157 6.48 20.82 3.35
N GLU A 158 6.81 21.63 4.35
CA GLU A 158 6.26 22.98 4.52
C GLU A 158 6.60 23.84 3.29
N GLU A 159 7.81 23.70 2.77
CA GLU A 159 8.24 24.42 1.56
C GLU A 159 7.50 23.94 0.30
N VAL A 160 7.30 22.63 0.14
CA VAL A 160 6.40 22.10 -0.91
C VAL A 160 5.01 22.71 -0.77
N SER A 161 4.47 22.80 0.45
CA SER A 161 3.15 23.35 0.71
C SER A 161 3.07 24.84 0.36
N ARG A 162 4.12 25.61 0.68
CA ARG A 162 4.26 27.02 0.30
C ARG A 162 4.25 27.18 -1.22
N ILE A 163 5.14 26.48 -1.92
CA ILE A 163 5.24 26.51 -3.38
C ILE A 163 3.89 26.21 -4.02
N ARG A 164 3.20 25.16 -3.55
CA ARG A 164 1.88 24.78 -4.05
C ARG A 164 0.82 25.84 -3.81
N SER A 165 0.80 26.46 -2.64
CA SER A 165 -0.16 27.53 -2.35
C SER A 165 -0.01 28.72 -3.31
N GLU A 166 1.23 29.07 -3.69
CA GLU A 166 1.55 30.18 -4.59
C GLU A 166 1.14 29.90 -6.05
N VAL A 167 1.11 28.64 -6.47
CA VAL A 167 0.80 28.24 -7.86
C VAL A 167 -0.55 27.55 -8.03
N SER A 168 -1.30 27.35 -6.94
CA SER A 168 -2.56 26.58 -6.88
C SER A 168 -3.62 27.01 -7.90
N GLN A 169 -3.76 28.31 -8.15
CA GLN A 169 -4.72 28.85 -9.12
C GLN A 169 -4.44 28.43 -10.57
N PHE A 170 -3.23 27.93 -10.85
CA PHE A 170 -2.79 27.53 -12.18
C PHE A 170 -2.60 26.01 -12.32
N GLU A 171 -2.60 25.27 -11.19
CA GLU A 171 -2.36 23.82 -11.07
C GLU A 171 -3.40 22.97 -11.82
N GLU A 172 -4.59 23.52 -12.09
CA GLU A 172 -5.67 22.86 -12.83
C GLU A 172 -5.40 22.71 -14.34
N SER A 173 -4.43 23.45 -14.89
CA SER A 173 -4.28 23.61 -16.35
C SER A 173 -3.06 22.95 -17.01
N ASP A 174 -1.98 22.63 -16.28
CA ASP A 174 -0.85 21.83 -16.78
C ASP A 174 -0.73 20.50 -16.03
N CYS A 175 -1.39 19.48 -16.55
CA CYS A 175 -1.45 18.16 -15.95
C CYS A 175 -0.11 17.42 -15.83
N ARG A 176 0.97 17.86 -16.53
CA ARG A 176 2.24 17.12 -16.53
C ARG A 176 2.88 17.15 -15.14
N TRP A 177 2.85 18.30 -14.49
CA TRP A 177 3.35 18.46 -13.13
C TRP A 177 2.35 17.93 -12.09
N THR A 178 1.05 18.17 -12.29
CA THR A 178 -0.03 17.68 -11.41
C THR A 178 0.01 16.16 -11.23
N ARG A 179 0.43 15.43 -12.28
CA ARG A 179 0.66 13.97 -12.23
C ARG A 179 1.88 13.56 -11.42
N MET A 180 2.89 14.43 -11.24
CA MET A 180 4.13 14.13 -10.52
C MET A 180 4.13 14.55 -9.06
N VAL A 181 3.52 15.70 -8.75
CA VAL A 181 3.13 16.03 -7.37
C VAL A 181 1.94 15.18 -6.89
N ASN A 182 1.60 14.14 -7.66
CA ASN A 182 0.54 13.16 -7.49
C ASN A 182 -0.07 13.22 -6.09
N HIS A 183 -1.20 13.90 -5.99
CA HIS A 183 -1.94 14.01 -4.75
C HIS A 183 -2.17 12.63 -4.13
N GLY A 184 -2.40 11.58 -4.94
CA GLY A 184 -2.62 10.23 -4.44
C GLY A 184 -1.37 9.62 -3.80
N MET A 185 -0.20 9.75 -4.43
CA MET A 185 1.03 9.14 -3.91
C MET A 185 1.47 9.80 -2.60
N PHE A 186 1.40 11.12 -2.49
CA PHE A 186 1.90 11.86 -1.33
C PHE A 186 0.82 12.33 -0.35
N ALA A 187 -0.46 12.05 -0.61
CA ALA A 187 -1.59 12.41 0.26
C ALA A 187 -1.47 11.92 1.70
N HIS A 188 -0.61 10.92 1.95
CA HIS A 188 -0.43 10.36 3.27
C HIS A 188 0.62 11.12 4.10
N TYR A 189 1.45 11.96 3.50
CA TYR A 189 2.49 12.72 4.21
C TYR A 189 1.95 13.67 5.29
N PRO A 190 0.85 14.42 5.09
CA PRO A 190 0.28 15.23 6.19
C PRO A 190 -0.01 14.41 7.44
N MET A 191 -0.56 13.20 7.27
CA MET A 191 -0.86 12.30 8.36
C MET A 191 0.43 11.74 8.99
N LEU A 192 1.40 11.30 8.18
CA LEU A 192 2.67 10.80 8.70
C LEU A 192 3.49 11.88 9.41
N LEU A 193 3.39 13.15 8.99
CA LEU A 193 4.16 14.26 9.56
C LEU A 193 3.46 14.96 10.73
N GLY A 194 2.18 14.64 10.99
CA GLY A 194 1.45 15.24 12.12
C GLY A 194 0.90 16.63 11.85
N ILE A 195 0.84 17.02 10.58
CA ILE A 195 0.35 18.33 10.12
C ILE A 195 -1.08 18.26 9.55
N ASP A 196 -1.68 17.07 9.56
CA ASP A 196 -3.08 16.87 9.18
C ASP A 196 -4.03 17.48 10.24
N ALA A 197 -5.09 18.14 9.76
CA ALA A 197 -6.05 18.84 10.62
C ALA A 197 -6.71 17.93 11.68
N ARG A 198 -6.75 16.61 11.45
CA ARG A 198 -7.28 15.63 12.41
C ARG A 198 -6.55 15.66 13.77
N PHE A 199 -5.31 16.13 13.81
CA PHE A 199 -4.51 16.18 15.04
C PHE A 199 -4.69 17.47 15.86
N ILE A 200 -5.49 18.43 15.35
CA ILE A 200 -5.77 19.71 16.03
C ILE A 200 -6.86 19.54 17.12
N GLN A 201 -7.56 18.41 17.11
CA GLN A 201 -8.64 18.14 18.06
C GLN A 201 -8.12 17.89 19.48
N GLN A 202 -8.94 18.14 20.50
CA GLN A 202 -8.59 17.75 21.87
C GLN A 202 -8.85 16.25 22.07
N CYS A 203 -8.05 15.61 22.92
CA CYS A 203 -8.32 14.24 23.32
C CYS A 203 -9.66 14.17 24.05
N PRO A 204 -10.62 13.32 23.62
CA PRO A 204 -11.88 13.16 24.32
C PRO A 204 -11.66 12.79 25.79
N PRO A 205 -12.50 13.26 26.73
CA PRO A 205 -12.33 12.99 28.16
C PRO A 205 -12.26 11.49 28.49
N ASP A 206 -13.05 10.67 27.80
CA ASP A 206 -13.15 9.22 28.02
C ASP A 206 -12.21 8.40 27.13
N ALA A 207 -11.39 9.05 26.30
CA ALA A 207 -10.43 8.35 25.45
C ALA A 207 -9.17 7.96 26.24
N PRO A 208 -8.63 6.75 26.01
CA PRO A 208 -7.42 6.30 26.68
C PRO A 208 -6.23 7.19 26.31
N ARG A 209 -5.41 7.50 27.32
CA ARG A 209 -4.14 8.20 27.16
C ARG A 209 -3.06 7.21 26.76
N ILE A 210 -2.31 7.55 25.72
CA ILE A 210 -1.37 6.62 25.10
C ILE A 210 0.05 7.15 25.24
N PHE A 211 0.94 6.33 25.78
CA PHE A 211 2.38 6.56 25.72
C PHE A 211 2.96 5.80 24.53
N VAL A 212 3.72 6.47 23.67
CA VAL A 212 4.38 5.84 22.52
C VAL A 212 5.88 5.77 22.77
N TYR A 213 6.45 4.58 22.68
CA TYR A 213 7.88 4.37 22.85
C TYR A 213 8.71 4.94 21.69
N ASP A 214 9.91 5.41 22.01
CA ASP A 214 10.94 5.73 21.01
C ASP A 214 11.86 4.51 20.82
N MET A 215 11.41 3.61 19.95
CA MET A 215 12.07 2.34 19.65
C MET A 215 13.22 2.56 18.66
N LYS A 216 14.44 2.16 19.02
CA LYS A 216 15.63 2.37 18.19
C LYS A 216 15.84 1.22 17.22
N GLY A 217 16.22 1.54 15.97
CA GLY A 217 16.61 0.56 14.95
C GLY A 217 15.44 -0.09 14.22
N ILE A 218 14.46 -0.60 14.96
CA ILE A 218 13.31 -1.35 14.41
C ILE A 218 12.15 -0.47 13.98
N ALA A 219 12.11 0.80 14.40
CA ALA A 219 11.10 1.79 14.02
C ALA A 219 11.74 3.03 13.37
N ASP A 220 12.92 2.85 12.77
CA ASP A 220 13.64 3.92 12.09
C ASP A 220 13.08 4.11 10.66
N GLN A 221 13.29 5.31 10.10
CA GLN A 221 12.92 5.67 8.72
C GLN A 221 11.45 5.43 8.33
N PRO A 222 10.46 5.96 9.09
CA PRO A 222 9.05 5.74 8.82
C PRO A 222 8.61 6.11 7.41
N LEU A 223 9.16 7.17 6.79
CA LEU A 223 8.73 7.56 5.44
C LEU A 223 9.15 6.54 4.38
N SER A 224 10.32 5.93 4.54
CA SER A 224 10.76 4.83 3.69
C SER A 224 9.84 3.61 3.88
N CYS A 225 9.56 3.26 5.13
CA CYS A 225 8.73 2.11 5.48
C CYS A 225 7.25 2.25 5.12
N ALA A 226 6.71 3.47 5.09
CA ALA A 226 5.32 3.75 4.75
C ALA A 226 4.92 3.37 3.31
N ARG A 227 5.90 3.01 2.47
CA ARG A 227 5.71 2.69 1.04
C ARG A 227 5.57 1.18 0.78
N ILE A 228 5.58 0.37 1.82
CA ILE A 228 5.67 -1.09 1.74
C ILE A 228 4.25 -1.69 1.70
N GLY A 229 3.48 -1.29 0.70
CA GLY A 229 2.14 -1.84 0.44
C GLY A 229 1.23 -1.87 1.68
N PHE A 230 0.55 -3.00 1.91
CA PHE A 230 -0.39 -3.15 3.02
C PHE A 230 0.27 -3.27 4.39
N TRP A 231 1.56 -3.63 4.44
CA TRP A 231 2.37 -3.72 5.66
C TRP A 231 2.72 -2.35 6.24
N ALA A 232 2.51 -1.27 5.47
CA ALA A 232 2.64 0.10 5.93
C ALA A 232 1.71 0.43 7.12
N SER A 233 0.77 -0.44 7.46
CA SER A 233 -0.07 -0.37 8.67
C SER A 233 0.75 -0.19 9.96
N GLU A 234 1.92 -0.85 10.06
CA GLU A 234 2.89 -0.67 11.16
C GLU A 234 3.28 0.81 11.35
N VAL A 235 3.55 1.50 10.24
CA VAL A 235 3.95 2.91 10.25
C VAL A 235 2.74 3.82 10.43
N TYR A 236 1.63 3.55 9.74
CA TYR A 236 0.47 4.42 9.75
C TYR A 236 -0.12 4.54 11.16
N ILE A 237 -0.23 3.41 11.89
CA ILE A 237 -0.71 3.43 13.28
C ILE A 237 0.30 4.13 14.20
N ASP A 238 1.60 3.86 14.06
CA ASP A 238 2.61 4.54 14.85
C ASP A 238 2.54 6.06 14.69
N ARG A 239 2.53 6.55 13.44
CA ARG A 239 2.49 7.99 13.17
C ARG A 239 1.17 8.60 13.62
N PHE A 240 0.04 7.90 13.42
CA PHE A 240 -1.25 8.34 13.94
C PHE A 240 -1.23 8.50 15.47
N LEU A 241 -0.70 7.51 16.22
CA LEU A 241 -0.62 7.57 17.68
C LEU A 241 0.39 8.60 18.18
N ARG A 242 1.52 8.79 17.47
CA ARG A 242 2.54 9.79 17.82
C ARG A 242 2.02 11.22 17.74
N HIS A 243 1.13 11.48 16.79
CA HIS A 243 0.55 12.80 16.54
C HIS A 243 -0.83 12.97 17.17
N SER A 244 -1.39 11.90 17.75
CA SER A 244 -2.69 11.94 18.41
C SER A 244 -2.70 12.93 19.58
N PRO A 245 -3.77 13.72 19.74
CA PRO A 245 -3.92 14.58 20.92
C PRO A 245 -4.09 13.81 22.23
N CYS A 246 -4.35 12.50 22.16
CA CYS A 246 -4.40 11.61 23.32
C CYS A 246 -3.02 11.09 23.74
N ARG A 247 -1.96 11.39 22.99
CA ARG A 247 -0.60 11.03 23.38
C ARG A 247 -0.17 11.78 24.63
N VAL A 248 0.49 11.07 25.55
CA VAL A 248 1.14 11.64 26.72
C VAL A 248 2.64 11.38 26.67
N LEU A 249 3.45 12.37 27.06
CA LEU A 249 4.91 12.24 27.18
C LEU A 249 5.35 11.74 28.56
N ASP A 250 4.49 11.90 29.57
CA ASP A 250 4.71 11.33 30.90
C ASP A 250 3.98 10.00 30.99
N TRP A 251 4.74 8.90 31.04
CA TRP A 251 4.20 7.55 31.14
C TRP A 251 3.26 7.35 32.33
N ARG A 252 3.41 8.14 33.40
CA ARG A 252 2.55 8.06 34.59
C ARG A 252 1.12 8.49 34.33
N LYS A 253 0.88 9.20 33.22
CA LYS A 253 -0.44 9.67 32.77
C LYS A 253 -1.03 8.77 31.68
N ALA A 254 -0.38 7.66 31.35
CA ALA A 254 -0.80 6.76 30.28
C ALA A 254 -1.63 5.60 30.80
N ASP A 255 -2.69 5.30 30.05
CA ASP A 255 -3.54 4.12 30.23
C ASP A 255 -3.01 2.94 29.40
N LEU A 256 -2.46 3.23 28.22
CA LEU A 256 -1.91 2.26 27.27
C LEU A 256 -0.50 2.65 26.78
N PHE A 257 0.28 1.64 26.42
CA PHE A 257 1.65 1.78 25.94
C PHE A 257 1.79 1.17 24.56
N PHE A 258 2.14 1.96 23.55
CA PHE A 258 2.35 1.47 22.20
C PHE A 258 3.83 1.37 21.86
N ALA A 259 4.30 0.16 21.50
CA ALA A 259 5.68 -0.12 21.11
C ALA A 259 5.77 -0.30 19.58
N PRO A 260 6.15 0.76 18.82
CA PRO A 260 6.24 0.66 17.38
C PRO A 260 7.38 -0.26 16.95
N ALA A 261 7.11 -1.11 15.96
CA ALA A 261 8.10 -1.93 15.29
C ALA A 261 7.70 -2.09 13.82
N TYR A 262 8.57 -1.66 12.91
CA TYR A 262 8.38 -1.77 11.45
C TYR A 262 9.00 -3.07 10.95
N LEU A 263 8.56 -4.19 11.53
CA LEU A 263 9.17 -5.51 11.36
C LEU A 263 9.22 -5.93 9.88
N THR A 264 8.15 -5.68 9.14
CA THR A 264 8.10 -6.05 7.73
C THR A 264 9.06 -5.21 6.90
N CYS A 265 9.09 -3.90 7.16
CA CYS A 265 10.03 -2.99 6.50
C CYS A 265 11.48 -3.39 6.77
N TRP A 266 11.77 -3.65 8.04
CA TRP A 266 13.08 -4.05 8.50
C TRP A 266 13.53 -5.37 7.87
N GLU A 267 12.62 -6.34 7.72
CA GLU A 267 12.88 -7.59 7.00
C GLU A 267 13.28 -7.36 5.54
N LEU A 268 12.52 -6.54 4.82
CA LEU A 268 12.74 -6.25 3.40
C LEU A 268 14.01 -5.44 3.12
N GLN A 269 14.58 -4.77 4.13
CA GLN A 269 15.86 -4.06 3.97
C GLN A 269 17.07 -5.00 3.83
N LYS A 270 16.94 -6.31 4.09
CA LYS A 270 18.01 -7.29 3.91
C LYS A 270 17.88 -8.03 2.59
N THR A 271 18.92 -7.94 1.76
CA THR A 271 18.99 -8.57 0.43
C THR A 271 18.94 -10.10 0.43
N ARG A 272 19.31 -10.77 1.54
CA ARG A 272 19.34 -12.24 1.65
C ARG A 272 18.17 -12.82 2.45
N GLY A 273 17.20 -11.99 2.86
CA GLY A 273 16.21 -12.35 3.87
C GLY A 273 16.83 -12.58 5.26
N PHE A 274 16.00 -13.08 6.17
CA PHE A 274 16.38 -13.37 7.56
C PHE A 274 16.32 -14.86 7.87
N THR A 275 17.34 -15.38 8.54
CA THR A 275 17.30 -16.69 9.18
C THR A 275 16.40 -16.67 10.41
N LEU A 276 15.87 -17.82 10.83
CA LEU A 276 15.05 -17.93 12.05
C LEU A 276 15.77 -17.38 13.28
N ALA A 277 17.07 -17.65 13.40
CA ALA A 277 17.90 -17.15 14.51
C ALA A 277 18.01 -15.61 14.53
N GLU A 278 18.10 -14.97 13.36
CA GLU A 278 18.13 -13.51 13.29
C GLU A 278 16.75 -12.90 13.60
N LYS A 279 15.65 -13.55 13.20
CA LYS A 279 14.30 -13.15 13.61
C LYS A 279 14.13 -13.25 15.13
N ASP A 280 14.64 -14.32 15.74
CA ASP A 280 14.63 -14.50 17.20
C ASP A 280 15.46 -13.44 17.92
N GLN A 281 16.66 -13.15 17.43
CA GLN A 281 17.51 -12.09 18.00
C GLN A 281 16.80 -10.73 17.99
N SER A 282 16.01 -10.47 16.95
CA SER A 282 15.29 -9.21 16.77
C SER A 282 14.08 -9.11 17.70
N ALA A 283 13.38 -10.23 17.91
CA ALA A 283 12.34 -10.33 18.92
C ALA A 283 12.90 -10.00 20.32
N GLN A 284 14.07 -10.56 20.64
CA GLN A 284 14.75 -10.28 21.90
C GLN A 284 15.17 -8.81 22.01
N ALA A 285 15.75 -8.22 20.96
CA ALA A 285 16.15 -6.82 20.94
C ALA A 285 14.96 -5.85 21.10
N LEU A 286 13.78 -6.21 20.57
CA LEU A 286 12.53 -5.49 20.83
C LEU A 286 12.14 -5.59 22.31
N ALA A 287 12.22 -6.79 22.89
CA ALA A 287 11.86 -7.04 24.28
C ALA A 287 12.79 -6.31 25.27
N ASP A 288 14.09 -6.29 25.00
CA ASP A 288 15.11 -5.64 25.84
C ASP A 288 14.89 -4.13 25.95
N GLN A 289 14.29 -3.49 24.94
CA GLN A 289 13.98 -2.06 24.95
C GLN A 289 12.80 -1.69 25.85
N VAL A 290 11.90 -2.63 26.17
CA VAL A 290 10.65 -2.34 26.90
C VAL A 290 10.56 -3.02 28.25
N ARG A 291 11.03 -4.27 28.38
CA ARG A 291 10.72 -5.14 29.53
C ARG A 291 11.35 -4.69 30.84
N ASP A 292 12.49 -4.02 30.77
CA ASP A 292 13.19 -3.56 31.97
C ASP A 292 12.67 -2.24 32.54
N LEU A 293 11.80 -1.56 31.80
CA LEU A 293 11.27 -0.25 32.18
C LEU A 293 10.23 -0.36 33.31
N PRO A 294 10.15 0.65 34.21
CA PRO A 294 9.24 0.61 35.35
C PRO A 294 7.76 0.40 34.97
N HIS A 295 7.33 1.04 33.88
CA HIS A 295 5.95 0.97 33.43
C HIS A 295 5.59 -0.36 32.75
N TRP A 296 6.57 -1.10 32.21
CA TRP A 296 6.35 -2.49 31.83
C TRP A 296 6.14 -3.37 33.07
N LYS A 297 7.06 -3.28 34.03
CA LYS A 297 7.05 -4.09 35.27
C LYS A 297 5.79 -3.86 36.12
N ARG A 298 5.15 -2.69 36.00
CA ARG A 298 3.90 -2.34 36.67
C ARG A 298 2.75 -3.33 36.43
N ARG A 299 2.57 -3.79 35.19
CA ARG A 299 1.48 -4.70 34.80
C ARG A 299 1.96 -5.89 33.97
N GLU A 300 3.26 -6.12 33.93
CA GLU A 300 3.90 -7.19 33.17
C GLU A 300 3.47 -7.21 31.69
N GLY A 301 3.32 -6.03 31.09
CA GLY A 301 2.96 -5.89 29.68
C GLY A 301 1.47 -5.93 29.35
N LEU A 302 0.56 -6.13 30.32
CA LEU A 302 -0.89 -6.20 30.03
C LEU A 302 -1.48 -4.95 29.36
N ASP A 303 -0.88 -3.79 29.60
CA ASP A 303 -1.25 -2.48 29.04
C ASP A 303 -0.39 -2.09 27.83
N HIS A 304 0.41 -3.02 27.31
CA HIS A 304 1.30 -2.82 26.17
C HIS A 304 0.68 -3.36 24.89
N VAL A 305 0.82 -2.59 23.82
CA VAL A 305 0.25 -2.86 22.50
C VAL A 305 1.40 -3.03 21.50
N PHE A 306 1.36 -4.15 20.78
CA PHE A 306 2.27 -4.47 19.68
C PHE A 306 1.48 -4.68 18.39
N LEU A 307 2.10 -4.41 17.24
CA LEU A 307 1.45 -4.46 15.94
C LEU A 307 2.21 -5.39 15.00
N PHE A 308 1.49 -6.30 14.34
CA PHE A 308 2.01 -7.16 13.27
C PHE A 308 1.30 -6.89 11.93
N GLY A 309 2.03 -6.31 10.98
CA GLY A 309 1.47 -5.89 9.70
C GLY A 309 1.35 -7.01 8.65
N ALA A 310 2.03 -8.15 8.85
CA ALA A 310 2.09 -9.25 7.88
C ALA A 310 1.44 -10.55 8.35
N SER A 311 1.11 -11.40 7.38
CA SER A 311 0.47 -12.70 7.55
C SER A 311 1.33 -13.77 8.26
N ALA A 312 2.61 -13.49 8.53
CA ALA A 312 3.52 -14.47 9.12
C ALA A 312 3.94 -14.19 10.57
N TRP A 313 3.49 -13.08 11.16
CA TRP A 313 3.92 -12.57 12.48
C TRP A 313 5.41 -12.84 12.70
N GLN A 314 6.25 -11.96 12.11
CA GLN A 314 7.68 -12.12 11.85
C GLN A 314 8.57 -12.50 13.04
N LEU A 315 8.05 -12.48 14.26
CA LEU A 315 8.79 -12.78 15.49
C LEU A 315 8.35 -14.14 16.05
N PRO A 316 9.11 -15.22 15.84
CA PRO A 316 8.75 -16.58 16.27
C PRO A 316 8.36 -16.71 17.74
N ARG A 317 9.11 -16.02 18.58
CA ARG A 317 8.99 -16.06 20.05
C ARG A 317 8.21 -14.90 20.63
N TRP A 318 7.45 -14.16 19.81
CA TRP A 318 6.69 -13.01 20.29
C TRP A 318 5.78 -13.40 21.47
N ARG A 319 5.20 -14.62 21.45
CA ARG A 319 4.32 -15.10 22.52
C ARG A 319 5.09 -15.34 23.81
N ASP A 320 6.32 -15.86 23.75
CA ASP A 320 7.18 -16.01 24.94
C ASP A 320 7.52 -14.66 25.56
N LEU A 321 7.68 -13.63 24.72
CA LEU A 321 8.19 -12.32 25.12
C LEU A 321 7.08 -11.36 25.56
N PHE A 322 5.89 -11.48 24.95
CA PHE A 322 4.79 -10.52 25.05
C PHE A 322 3.43 -11.20 25.29
N ALA A 323 3.41 -12.37 25.96
CA ALA A 323 2.22 -13.21 26.16
C ALA A 323 0.98 -12.47 26.69
N ARG A 324 1.18 -11.46 27.55
CA ARG A 324 0.14 -10.70 28.24
C ARG A 324 -0.29 -9.45 27.48
N SER A 325 0.53 -9.00 26.52
CA SER A 325 0.33 -7.78 25.78
C SER A 325 -0.82 -7.88 24.80
N ILE A 326 -1.41 -6.74 24.45
CA ILE A 326 -2.41 -6.60 23.39
C ILE A 326 -1.69 -6.66 22.03
N VAL A 327 -2.26 -7.42 21.10
CA VAL A 327 -1.80 -7.50 19.72
C VAL A 327 -2.81 -6.84 18.79
N LEU A 328 -2.30 -5.93 17.96
CA LEU A 328 -2.97 -5.48 16.76
C LEU A 328 -2.40 -6.27 15.57
N ALA A 329 -3.26 -6.92 14.80
CA ALA A 329 -2.80 -7.69 13.63
C ALA A 329 -3.71 -7.49 12.44
N VAL A 330 -3.13 -7.51 11.23
CA VAL A 330 -3.93 -7.52 9.99
C VAL A 330 -4.66 -8.86 9.81
N GLU A 331 -4.15 -9.92 10.44
CA GLU A 331 -4.69 -11.28 10.36
C GLU A 331 -4.70 -11.95 11.74
N SER A 332 -5.82 -12.57 12.11
CA SER A 332 -6.00 -13.28 13.38
C SER A 332 -5.45 -14.71 13.37
N ARG A 333 -5.15 -15.27 12.20
CA ARG A 333 -4.62 -16.63 12.05
C ARG A 333 -3.38 -16.64 11.14
N PRO A 334 -2.25 -16.13 11.62
CA PRO A 334 -1.04 -16.05 10.81
C PRO A 334 -0.46 -17.44 10.49
N ILE A 335 0.28 -17.51 9.40
CA ILE A 335 1.04 -18.69 8.97
C ILE A 335 2.43 -18.62 9.62
N PHE A 336 2.80 -19.62 10.43
CA PHE A 336 4.11 -19.63 11.09
C PHE A 336 5.06 -20.70 10.54
N ASP A 337 6.30 -20.28 10.20
CA ASP A 337 7.54 -21.03 9.88
C ASP A 337 7.40 -22.38 9.14
N CYS A 338 7.78 -22.41 7.85
CA CYS A 338 7.66 -23.59 6.98
C CYS A 338 9.00 -23.98 6.31
N PRO A 339 9.76 -24.94 6.89
CA PRO A 339 11.08 -25.38 6.40
C PRO A 339 11.05 -26.61 5.47
N SER A 340 9.95 -27.37 5.44
CA SER A 340 9.88 -28.79 5.08
C SER A 340 10.81 -29.69 5.88
N GLY A 341 10.22 -30.72 6.43
CA GLY A 341 10.85 -32.02 6.47
C GLY A 341 9.85 -33.12 6.15
N LYS A 342 8.98 -32.90 5.14
CA LYS A 342 7.88 -33.76 4.65
C LYS A 342 6.49 -33.43 5.24
N ASP A 343 5.88 -32.39 4.66
CA ASP A 343 4.44 -32.22 4.42
C ASP A 343 3.39 -32.65 5.48
N VAL A 344 3.13 -31.73 6.42
CA VAL A 344 1.79 -31.21 6.85
C VAL A 344 2.06 -29.75 7.23
N TYR A 345 2.32 -28.93 6.22
CA TYR A 345 2.93 -27.62 6.39
C TYR A 345 2.05 -26.62 7.15
N CYS A 346 2.73 -25.93 8.06
CA CYS A 346 2.38 -24.67 8.73
C CYS A 346 1.49 -24.82 9.97
N LYS A 347 2.10 -24.57 11.15
CA LYS A 347 1.32 -24.33 12.36
C LYS A 347 0.63 -22.97 12.21
N HIS A 348 -0.66 -22.99 11.90
CA HIS A 348 -1.53 -21.89 12.29
C HIS A 348 -1.45 -21.82 13.81
N CYS A 349 -1.02 -20.69 14.34
CA CYS A 349 -0.95 -20.56 15.77
C CYS A 349 -2.36 -20.29 16.31
N GLU A 350 -3.07 -21.36 16.64
CA GLU A 350 -4.45 -21.32 17.16
C GLU A 350 -4.56 -20.43 18.42
N ASP A 351 -3.53 -20.41 19.26
CA ASP A 351 -3.48 -19.61 20.49
C ASP A 351 -2.76 -18.25 20.33
N CYS A 352 -2.32 -17.88 19.12
CA CYS A 352 -1.56 -16.64 18.96
C CYS A 352 -2.42 -15.40 19.07
N PHE A 353 -3.60 -15.42 18.45
CA PHE A 353 -4.55 -14.32 18.55
C PHE A 353 -5.62 -14.67 19.57
N GLN A 354 -5.78 -13.85 20.59
CA GLN A 354 -6.75 -14.04 21.65
C GLN A 354 -7.87 -13.00 21.54
N PRO A 355 -9.04 -13.37 20.99
CA PRO A 355 -10.10 -12.41 20.65
C PRO A 355 -10.65 -11.58 21.82
N TRP A 356 -10.39 -12.00 23.06
CA TRP A 356 -10.80 -11.24 24.24
C TRP A 356 -9.90 -10.04 24.55
N LYS A 357 -8.68 -9.97 23.98
CA LYS A 357 -7.74 -8.85 24.16
C LYS A 357 -7.11 -8.32 22.88
N ASP A 358 -7.00 -9.14 21.83
CA ASP A 358 -6.32 -8.81 20.59
C ASP A 358 -7.32 -8.29 19.56
N LEU A 359 -6.87 -7.41 18.67
CA LEU A 359 -7.72 -6.70 17.71
C LEU A 359 -7.23 -6.94 16.28
N VAL A 360 -8.18 -7.24 15.40
CA VAL A 360 -7.91 -7.24 13.96
C VAL A 360 -8.03 -5.82 13.46
N MET A 361 -6.99 -5.34 12.78
CA MET A 361 -6.95 -4.00 12.19
C MET A 361 -6.97 -4.06 10.66
N PRO A 362 -7.50 -3.03 9.98
CA PRO A 362 -7.46 -3.01 8.53
C PRO A 362 -6.02 -2.85 8.01
N PRO A 363 -5.70 -3.43 6.86
CA PRO A 363 -4.48 -3.13 6.13
C PRO A 363 -4.46 -1.66 5.66
N VAL A 364 -3.32 -1.21 5.17
CA VAL A 364 -3.27 -0.01 4.33
C VAL A 364 -3.62 -0.39 2.90
N THR A 365 -4.72 0.14 2.36
CA THR A 365 -4.90 0.21 0.91
C THR A 365 -4.13 1.41 0.39
N PRO A 366 -3.10 1.23 -0.47
CA PRO A 366 -2.35 2.35 -1.02
C PRO A 366 -3.28 3.37 -1.68
N ARG A 367 -3.07 4.65 -1.38
CA ARG A 367 -3.93 5.74 -1.88
C ARG A 367 -4.10 5.73 -3.41
N PRO A 368 -3.06 5.51 -4.24
CA PRO A 368 -3.24 5.41 -5.69
C PRO A 368 -4.21 4.28 -6.11
N VAL A 369 -4.13 3.13 -5.45
CA VAL A 369 -5.04 2.00 -5.69
C VAL A 369 -6.47 2.36 -5.28
N ALA A 370 -6.64 2.92 -4.09
CA ALA A 370 -7.94 3.38 -3.61
C ALA A 370 -8.57 4.43 -4.55
N SER A 371 -7.79 5.43 -4.98
CA SER A 371 -8.26 6.46 -5.92
C SER A 371 -8.63 5.87 -7.29
N SER A 372 -7.85 4.92 -7.81
CA SER A 372 -8.17 4.23 -9.06
C SER A 372 -9.45 3.41 -8.96
N LEU A 373 -9.66 2.68 -7.86
CA LEU A 373 -10.89 1.93 -7.62
C LEU A 373 -12.11 2.85 -7.52
N LEU A 374 -11.98 3.97 -6.81
CA LEU A 374 -13.05 4.97 -6.67
C LEU A 374 -13.40 5.61 -8.02
N SER A 375 -12.41 5.98 -8.83
CA SER A 375 -12.63 6.64 -10.12
C SER A 375 -13.29 5.74 -11.17
N HIS A 376 -13.19 4.42 -11.01
CA HIS A 376 -13.78 3.44 -11.91
C HIS A 376 -15.10 2.84 -11.37
N SER A 377 -15.52 3.22 -10.17
CA SER A 377 -16.77 2.75 -9.59
C SER A 377 -17.96 3.25 -10.40
N LYS A 378 -18.80 2.33 -10.87
CA LYS A 378 -20.04 2.66 -11.59
C LYS A 378 -21.25 2.62 -10.66
N PRO A 379 -22.33 3.35 -10.97
CA PRO A 379 -23.65 3.13 -10.38
C PRO A 379 -24.07 1.66 -10.48
N MET A 380 -24.87 1.18 -9.54
CA MET A 380 -25.21 -0.26 -9.43
C MET A 380 -25.91 -0.79 -10.69
N GLU A 381 -26.78 0.02 -11.28
CA GLU A 381 -27.56 -0.22 -12.49
C GLU A 381 -26.70 -0.38 -13.76
N ASP A 382 -25.54 0.28 -13.82
CA ASP A 382 -24.66 0.28 -14.99
C ASP A 382 -23.66 -0.89 -14.98
N ARG A 383 -23.58 -1.62 -13.86
CA ARG A 383 -22.62 -2.72 -13.66
C ARG A 383 -23.04 -3.96 -14.43
N GLN A 384 -22.18 -4.40 -15.33
CA GLN A 384 -22.48 -5.53 -16.22
C GLN A 384 -22.25 -6.88 -15.57
N TYR A 385 -21.28 -7.00 -14.65
CA TYR A 385 -20.96 -8.28 -14.02
C TYR A 385 -21.79 -8.49 -12.75
N VAL A 386 -22.41 -9.67 -12.61
CA VAL A 386 -23.01 -10.11 -11.36
C VAL A 386 -21.91 -10.21 -10.31
N MET A 387 -20.82 -10.92 -10.62
CA MET A 387 -19.69 -11.03 -9.72
C MET A 387 -18.34 -10.96 -10.44
N ALA A 388 -17.32 -10.50 -9.71
CA ALA A 388 -15.95 -10.51 -10.21
C ALA A 388 -14.92 -10.95 -9.18
N TRP A 389 -13.88 -11.62 -9.66
CA TRP A 389 -12.64 -11.88 -8.94
C TRP A 389 -11.47 -12.05 -9.91
N HIS A 390 -10.39 -11.33 -9.66
CA HIS A 390 -9.17 -11.47 -10.44
C HIS A 390 -7.96 -11.43 -9.54
N GLY A 391 -7.22 -12.52 -9.39
CA GLY A 391 -6.04 -12.50 -8.53
C GLY A 391 -5.19 -13.75 -8.67
N GLN A 392 -4.11 -13.76 -7.88
CA GLN A 392 -3.16 -14.87 -7.85
C GLN A 392 -3.79 -16.14 -7.25
N HIS A 393 -3.41 -17.31 -7.75
CA HIS A 393 -3.90 -18.63 -7.32
C HIS A 393 -2.81 -19.70 -7.41
N ALA A 394 -3.12 -20.95 -7.04
CA ALA A 394 -2.14 -22.04 -6.96
C ALA A 394 -1.51 -22.47 -8.31
N GLU A 395 -2.00 -21.93 -9.43
CA GLU A 395 -1.47 -22.15 -10.79
C GLU A 395 -0.93 -20.84 -11.42
N ALA A 396 -0.66 -19.81 -10.60
CA ALA A 396 0.02 -18.61 -11.07
C ALA A 396 1.37 -18.94 -11.71
N ALA A 397 1.89 -18.16 -12.64
CA ALA A 397 3.25 -18.43 -13.14
C ALA A 397 4.34 -18.14 -12.07
N ASP A 398 3.95 -17.53 -10.94
CA ASP A 398 4.85 -17.09 -9.87
C ASP A 398 5.24 -18.27 -9.01
N GLU A 399 6.54 -18.57 -8.98
CA GLU A 399 7.02 -19.69 -8.17
C GLU A 399 6.78 -19.47 -6.67
N GLU A 400 6.93 -18.25 -6.16
CA GLU A 400 6.70 -17.95 -4.75
C GLU A 400 5.22 -18.05 -4.39
N VAL A 401 4.33 -17.51 -5.23
CA VAL A 401 2.87 -17.66 -5.03
C VAL A 401 2.48 -19.13 -5.13
N ARG A 402 2.88 -19.84 -6.19
CA ARG A 402 2.55 -21.27 -6.33
C ARG A 402 3.03 -22.06 -5.13
N ARG A 403 4.25 -21.79 -4.67
CA ARG A 403 4.80 -22.41 -3.45
C ARG A 403 3.93 -22.09 -2.24
N ALA A 404 3.53 -20.84 -2.02
CA ALA A 404 2.67 -20.45 -0.90
C ALA A 404 1.30 -21.16 -0.93
N TYR A 405 0.64 -21.24 -2.09
CA TYR A 405 -0.64 -21.95 -2.23
C TYR A 405 -0.50 -23.47 -2.17
N THR A 406 0.60 -24.03 -2.66
CA THR A 406 0.89 -25.46 -2.56
C THR A 406 1.12 -25.87 -1.11
N ILE A 407 1.89 -25.07 -0.37
CA ILE A 407 2.18 -25.27 1.05
C ILE A 407 0.89 -25.21 1.89
N THR A 408 -0.01 -24.27 1.57
CA THR A 408 -1.24 -24.03 2.34
C THR A 408 -2.40 -24.91 1.90
N ASN A 409 -2.25 -25.63 0.77
CA ASN A 409 -3.29 -26.43 0.14
C ASN A 409 -4.62 -25.68 -0.05
N GLU A 410 -4.55 -24.38 -0.33
CA GLU A 410 -5.73 -23.54 -0.55
C GLU A 410 -6.22 -23.64 -2.00
N THR A 411 -7.48 -24.01 -2.20
CA THR A 411 -8.07 -24.32 -3.52
C THR A 411 -9.20 -23.39 -3.95
N VAL A 412 -9.80 -22.61 -3.04
CA VAL A 412 -11.05 -21.86 -3.30
C VAL A 412 -10.98 -20.99 -4.56
N ARG A 413 -9.82 -20.35 -4.81
CA ARG A 413 -9.60 -19.49 -5.97
C ARG A 413 -9.61 -20.25 -7.29
N LEU A 414 -8.99 -21.42 -7.32
CA LEU A 414 -8.98 -22.30 -8.50
C LEU A 414 -10.36 -22.88 -8.75
N GLU A 415 -11.10 -23.24 -7.70
CA GLU A 415 -12.43 -23.80 -7.84
C GLU A 415 -13.43 -22.77 -8.38
N LEU A 416 -13.42 -21.53 -7.88
CA LEU A 416 -14.21 -20.44 -8.43
C LEU A 416 -13.92 -20.23 -9.92
N LEU A 417 -12.64 -20.22 -10.29
CA LEU A 417 -12.19 -20.08 -11.67
C LEU A 417 -12.75 -21.20 -12.56
N ARG A 418 -12.65 -22.46 -12.11
CA ARG A 418 -13.07 -23.65 -12.87
C ARG A 418 -14.59 -23.77 -12.97
N ASN A 419 -15.30 -23.46 -11.89
CA ASN A 419 -16.73 -23.70 -11.77
C ASN A 419 -17.58 -22.54 -12.32
N LEU A 420 -17.13 -21.30 -12.14
CA LEU A 420 -17.92 -20.09 -12.44
C LEU A 420 -17.31 -19.17 -13.48
N GLY A 421 -16.00 -19.28 -13.77
CA GLY A 421 -15.29 -18.36 -14.66
C GLY A 421 -15.69 -18.38 -16.14
N ARG A 422 -16.59 -19.29 -16.54
CA ARG A 422 -17.12 -19.38 -17.92
C ARG A 422 -18.55 -18.83 -18.07
N LEU A 423 -19.14 -18.32 -17.00
CA LEU A 423 -20.49 -17.74 -17.06
C LEU A 423 -20.45 -16.35 -17.73
N PRO A 424 -21.46 -15.99 -18.54
CA PRO A 424 -21.42 -14.80 -19.40
C PRO A 424 -21.43 -13.46 -18.65
N ASP A 425 -22.00 -13.43 -17.46
CA ASP A 425 -22.18 -12.26 -16.58
C ASP A 425 -21.24 -12.31 -15.35
N VAL A 426 -20.17 -13.11 -15.43
CA VAL A 426 -19.18 -13.31 -14.38
C VAL A 426 -17.79 -12.97 -14.91
N SER A 427 -17.02 -12.20 -14.15
CA SER A 427 -15.63 -11.87 -14.50
C SER A 427 -14.68 -12.50 -13.48
N ILE A 428 -14.36 -13.78 -13.67
CA ILE A 428 -13.45 -14.53 -12.79
C ILE A 428 -12.29 -15.05 -13.62
N SER A 429 -11.08 -14.57 -13.33
CA SER A 429 -9.87 -15.11 -13.93
C SER A 429 -8.67 -15.00 -13.02
N GLY A 430 -7.52 -15.44 -13.51
CA GLY A 430 -6.26 -14.99 -12.97
C GLY A 430 -6.07 -13.48 -13.15
N PRO A 431 -4.86 -13.00 -12.93
CA PRO A 431 -4.61 -11.58 -12.92
C PRO A 431 -4.84 -10.85 -14.28
N VAL A 432 -5.62 -9.75 -14.27
CA VAL A 432 -6.03 -8.89 -15.40
C VAL A 432 -5.64 -7.42 -15.26
N ALA A 433 -5.44 -6.78 -16.41
CA ALA A 433 -5.05 -5.38 -16.49
C ALA A 433 -6.01 -4.38 -15.87
N HIS A 434 -7.24 -4.37 -16.36
CA HIS A 434 -8.22 -3.35 -16.05
C HIS A 434 -8.91 -3.64 -14.72
N TYR A 435 -8.13 -4.02 -13.71
CA TYR A 435 -8.62 -4.54 -12.45
C TYR A 435 -9.62 -3.59 -11.77
N ALA A 436 -9.27 -2.31 -11.65
CA ALA A 436 -10.16 -1.30 -11.08
C ALA A 436 -11.46 -1.14 -11.89
N ALA A 437 -11.36 -1.13 -13.22
CA ALA A 437 -12.52 -1.06 -14.11
C ALA A 437 -13.42 -2.30 -14.02
N VAL A 438 -12.84 -3.49 -13.89
CA VAL A 438 -13.59 -4.74 -13.72
C VAL A 438 -14.32 -4.75 -12.38
N MET A 439 -13.63 -4.42 -11.28
CA MET A 439 -14.25 -4.34 -9.97
C MET A 439 -15.36 -3.28 -9.92
N GLY A 440 -15.10 -2.09 -10.47
CA GLY A 440 -16.09 -1.02 -10.54
C GLY A 440 -17.29 -1.34 -11.43
N ASN A 441 -17.16 -2.33 -12.31
CA ASN A 441 -18.23 -2.86 -13.17
C ASN A 441 -18.91 -4.12 -12.61
N ALA A 442 -18.55 -4.57 -11.40
CA ALA A 442 -19.10 -5.76 -10.75
C ALA A 442 -20.03 -5.40 -9.58
N LYS A 443 -21.19 -6.05 -9.51
CA LYS A 443 -22.15 -5.84 -8.41
C LYS A 443 -21.63 -6.45 -7.10
N PHE A 444 -21.12 -7.68 -7.18
CA PHE A 444 -20.47 -8.41 -6.10
C PHE A 444 -18.98 -8.63 -6.37
N CYS A 445 -18.11 -8.35 -5.42
CA CYS A 445 -16.68 -8.65 -5.53
C CYS A 445 -16.34 -9.82 -4.63
N LEU A 446 -15.92 -10.94 -5.22
CA LEU A 446 -15.54 -12.11 -4.43
C LEU A 446 -14.20 -11.84 -3.73
N CYS A 447 -14.14 -12.20 -2.46
CA CYS A 447 -12.97 -12.07 -1.59
C CYS A 447 -12.55 -13.46 -1.08
N PRO A 448 -12.09 -14.35 -1.98
CA PRO A 448 -11.62 -15.68 -1.60
C PRO A 448 -10.34 -15.63 -0.77
N LYS A 449 -10.27 -16.56 0.18
CA LYS A 449 -9.09 -16.87 0.99
C LYS A 449 -7.83 -16.91 0.12
N GLY A 450 -6.76 -16.29 0.62
CA GLY A 450 -5.45 -16.33 0.00
C GLY A 450 -4.66 -17.54 0.47
N ALA A 451 -3.34 -17.53 0.31
CA ALA A 451 -2.51 -18.50 1.02
C ALA A 451 -2.74 -18.42 2.55
N SER A 452 -3.07 -17.24 3.07
CA SER A 452 -3.53 -17.05 4.44
C SER A 452 -5.04 -16.76 4.51
N SER A 453 -5.62 -16.79 5.71
CA SER A 453 -7.05 -16.54 5.96
C SER A 453 -7.52 -15.16 5.50
N TYR A 454 -6.58 -14.22 5.34
CA TYR A 454 -6.81 -12.82 5.03
C TYR A 454 -6.66 -12.49 3.53
N THR A 455 -7.32 -11.42 3.08
CA THR A 455 -7.09 -10.83 1.76
C THR A 455 -7.37 -9.31 1.73
N SER A 456 -6.51 -8.53 1.07
CA SER A 456 -6.73 -7.08 0.85
C SER A 456 -7.99 -6.78 0.04
N ARG A 457 -8.52 -7.79 -0.67
CA ARG A 457 -9.67 -7.68 -1.56
C ARG A 457 -10.94 -7.22 -0.88
N VAL A 458 -11.10 -7.51 0.41
CA VAL A 458 -12.23 -7.00 1.20
C VAL A 458 -12.26 -5.47 1.15
N PHE A 459 -11.12 -4.80 1.33
CA PHE A 459 -11.03 -3.34 1.35
C PHE A 459 -11.05 -2.75 -0.06
N GLU A 460 -10.40 -3.40 -1.02
CA GLU A 460 -10.46 -2.97 -2.42
C GLU A 460 -11.90 -3.01 -2.97
N ALA A 461 -12.70 -4.00 -2.56
CA ALA A 461 -14.12 -4.09 -2.92
C ALA A 461 -14.92 -2.89 -2.40
N LEU A 462 -14.65 -2.46 -1.17
CA LEU A 462 -15.27 -1.26 -0.59
C LEU A 462 -14.92 -0.01 -1.39
N PHE A 463 -13.66 0.17 -1.80
CA PHE A 463 -13.25 1.31 -2.65
C PHE A 463 -13.85 1.26 -4.06
N ALA A 464 -14.01 0.07 -4.65
CA ALA A 464 -14.70 -0.10 -5.93
C ALA A 464 -16.22 0.09 -5.82
N GLY A 465 -16.76 0.18 -4.60
CA GLY A 465 -18.18 0.27 -4.32
C GLY A 465 -18.95 -1.01 -4.66
N CYS A 466 -18.29 -2.17 -4.74
CA CYS A 466 -18.94 -3.47 -4.95
C CYS A 466 -19.14 -4.19 -3.62
N VAL A 467 -20.23 -4.97 -3.52
CA VAL A 467 -20.56 -5.70 -2.28
C VAL A 467 -19.53 -6.83 -2.09
N PRO A 468 -18.74 -6.83 -1.00
CA PRO A 468 -17.76 -7.89 -0.77
C PRO A 468 -18.45 -9.21 -0.46
N VAL A 469 -18.06 -10.29 -1.16
CA VAL A 469 -18.48 -11.67 -0.89
C VAL A 469 -17.29 -12.43 -0.32
N ILE A 470 -17.26 -12.57 1.00
CA ILE A 470 -16.15 -13.09 1.77
C ILE A 470 -16.22 -14.60 1.79
N LEU A 471 -15.20 -15.22 1.19
CA LEU A 471 -15.06 -16.66 0.96
C LEU A 471 -13.80 -17.14 1.71
N SER A 472 -13.85 -17.02 3.04
CA SER A 472 -12.81 -17.44 3.96
C SER A 472 -13.48 -17.71 5.30
N ASP A 473 -13.71 -19.00 5.64
CA ASP A 473 -14.48 -19.38 6.82
C ASP A 473 -13.76 -19.00 8.13
N ASP A 474 -12.43 -18.84 8.05
CA ASP A 474 -11.53 -18.58 9.16
C ASP A 474 -11.21 -17.11 9.40
N VAL A 475 -11.68 -16.21 8.51
CA VAL A 475 -11.31 -14.80 8.57
C VAL A 475 -12.07 -14.07 9.69
N ARG A 476 -11.32 -13.36 10.53
CA ARG A 476 -11.87 -12.29 11.36
C ARG A 476 -11.69 -10.97 10.64
N LEU A 477 -12.76 -10.18 10.61
CA LEU A 477 -12.74 -8.89 9.93
C LEU A 477 -12.36 -7.80 10.94
N PRO A 478 -11.76 -6.69 10.50
CA PRO A 478 -11.42 -5.63 11.44
C PRO A 478 -12.65 -5.11 12.16
N PHE A 479 -12.50 -4.94 13.47
CA PHE A 479 -13.54 -4.42 14.35
C PHE A 479 -14.88 -5.15 14.21
N ASP A 480 -14.86 -6.47 14.00
CA ASP A 480 -16.07 -7.30 13.79
C ASP A 480 -16.99 -7.40 15.03
N ASP A 481 -16.57 -6.84 16.15
CA ASP A 481 -17.31 -6.62 17.39
C ASP A 481 -18.09 -5.29 17.44
N ILE A 482 -17.70 -4.31 16.61
CA ILE A 482 -18.28 -2.96 16.56
C ILE A 482 -18.97 -2.69 15.22
N VAL A 483 -18.39 -3.18 14.12
CA VAL A 483 -18.85 -2.99 12.75
C VAL A 483 -19.74 -4.16 12.35
N ASP A 484 -21.01 -3.88 12.07
CA ASP A 484 -21.92 -4.87 11.49
C ASP A 484 -21.60 -5.12 10.01
N TRP A 485 -20.64 -6.01 9.76
CA TRP A 485 -20.24 -6.44 8.42
C TRP A 485 -21.39 -7.05 7.62
N SER A 486 -22.42 -7.60 8.26
CA SER A 486 -23.55 -8.22 7.56
C SER A 486 -24.44 -7.19 6.84
N SER A 487 -24.37 -5.92 7.26
CA SER A 487 -25.14 -4.84 6.64
C SER A 487 -24.62 -4.40 5.27
N PHE A 488 -23.36 -4.71 4.93
CA PHE A 488 -22.73 -4.29 3.66
C PHE A 488 -21.83 -5.33 2.99
N SER A 489 -21.76 -6.55 3.53
CA SER A 489 -21.00 -7.66 2.95
C SER A 489 -21.76 -8.99 3.09
N ILE A 490 -21.35 -9.98 2.31
CA ILE A 490 -21.90 -11.33 2.33
C ILE A 490 -20.80 -12.28 2.79
N ARG A 491 -21.02 -13.05 3.85
CA ARG A 491 -20.20 -14.21 4.18
C ARG A 491 -20.77 -15.43 3.49
N TRP A 492 -19.93 -16.16 2.76
CA TRP A 492 -20.34 -17.36 2.03
C TRP A 492 -19.40 -18.54 2.32
N PRO A 493 -19.91 -19.77 2.52
CA PRO A 493 -19.08 -20.94 2.78
C PRO A 493 -18.07 -21.17 1.67
N MET A 494 -16.78 -21.12 1.98
CA MET A 494 -15.74 -21.19 0.95
C MET A 494 -15.71 -22.54 0.19
N ALA A 495 -16.29 -23.59 0.76
CA ALA A 495 -16.44 -24.90 0.12
C ALA A 495 -17.54 -24.95 -0.98
N ILE A 496 -18.36 -23.91 -1.11
CA ILE A 496 -19.46 -23.86 -2.10
C ILE A 496 -19.10 -22.84 -3.19
N THR A 497 -18.36 -23.27 -4.19
CA THR A 497 -17.85 -22.44 -5.29
C THR A 497 -18.56 -22.71 -6.63
N ASP A 498 -19.79 -23.21 -6.58
CA ASP A 498 -20.56 -23.67 -7.75
C ASP A 498 -21.80 -22.80 -8.03
N MET A 499 -22.70 -23.29 -8.90
CA MET A 499 -23.93 -22.60 -9.30
C MET A 499 -24.81 -22.15 -8.12
N ARG A 500 -24.68 -22.74 -6.92
CA ARG A 500 -25.41 -22.26 -5.74
C ARG A 500 -24.99 -20.85 -5.33
N LEU A 501 -23.70 -20.54 -5.39
CA LEU A 501 -23.19 -19.19 -5.15
C LEU A 501 -23.73 -18.21 -6.21
N TYR A 502 -23.66 -18.61 -7.48
CA TYR A 502 -24.21 -17.81 -8.58
C TYR A 502 -25.70 -17.53 -8.41
N ASN A 503 -26.51 -18.57 -8.21
CA ASN A 503 -27.96 -18.44 -8.08
C ASN A 503 -28.35 -17.59 -6.88
N TYR A 504 -27.61 -17.70 -5.76
CA TYR A 504 -27.84 -16.86 -4.59
C TYR A 504 -27.60 -15.38 -4.90
N LEU A 505 -26.42 -15.03 -5.43
CA LEU A 505 -26.07 -13.64 -5.73
C LEU A 505 -26.95 -13.05 -6.83
N HIS A 506 -27.25 -13.81 -7.88
CA HIS A 506 -28.16 -13.38 -8.93
C HIS A 506 -29.58 -13.17 -8.39
N GLY A 507 -30.07 -14.07 -7.53
CA GLY A 507 -31.39 -13.95 -6.90
C GLY A 507 -31.57 -12.65 -6.09
N LEU A 508 -30.52 -12.20 -5.38
CA LEU A 508 -30.55 -10.93 -4.63
C LEU A 508 -30.78 -9.70 -5.52
N LEU A 509 -30.38 -9.77 -6.80
CA LEU A 509 -30.55 -8.66 -7.75
C LEU A 509 -31.98 -8.62 -8.30
N VAL A 510 -32.57 -9.78 -8.56
CA VAL A 510 -33.94 -9.89 -9.09
C VAL A 510 -34.95 -9.40 -8.05
N HIS A 511 -34.83 -9.83 -6.79
CA HIS A 511 -35.75 -9.42 -5.72
C HIS A 511 -35.73 -7.93 -5.39
N ARG A 512 -34.66 -7.20 -5.78
CA ARG A 512 -34.54 -5.76 -5.55
C ARG A 512 -35.23 -4.92 -6.63
N LEU A 513 -35.63 -5.51 -7.76
CA LEU A 513 -36.39 -4.82 -8.82
C LEU A 513 -37.91 -4.87 -8.59
N ASP A 514 -38.39 -5.70 -7.65
CA ASP A 514 -39.79 -5.86 -7.29
C ASP A 514 -40.25 -4.94 -6.13
N HIS A 515 -39.34 -4.12 -5.59
CA HIS A 515 -39.57 -3.11 -4.56
C HIS A 515 -39.05 -1.75 -5.03
#